data_AF-A0A8S0YIC6-F1
#
_entry.id   AF-A0A8S0YIC6-F1
#
_cell.length_a   1.000
_cell.length_b   1.000
_cell.length_c   1.000
_cell.angle_alpha   90.00
_cell.angle_beta   90.00
_cell.angle_gamma   90.00
#
_symmetry.space_group_name_H-M   'P 1'
#
loop_
_entity.id
_entity.type
_entity.pdbx_description
1 polymer ?
#
loop_
_entity_poly.entity_id
_entity_poly.type
_entity_poly.pdbx_seq_one_letter_code
_entity_poly.pdbx_strand_id
1 'polypeptide(L)' 'MKLVFLPPYSPQLNLIEGLWKWLKSNIINNVFYPTVKEIRTAVREFIKRINLSNSEVIDRLCIKL' A
#
# COMPACT_ATOMS: atom_id res chain seq x y z
N MET A 1 10.97 19.10 8.10
CA MET A 1 9.87 18.13 8.16
C MET A 1 8.74 18.73 8.97
N LYS A 2 7.51 18.72 8.45
CA LYS A 2 6.32 19.24 9.15
C LYS A 2 5.41 18.06 9.45
N LEU A 3 5.02 17.89 10.72
CA LEU A 3 4.04 16.89 11.12
C LEU A 3 2.65 17.40 10.73
N VAL A 4 1.87 16.54 10.08
CA VAL A 4 0.47 16.82 9.73
C VAL A 4 -0.40 15.94 10.61
N PHE A 5 -1.22 16.57 11.44
CA PHE A 5 -2.17 15.86 12.29
C PHE A 5 -3.45 15.61 11.51
N LEU A 6 -3.87 14.34 11.47
CA LEU A 6 -5.13 13.94 10.86
C LEU A 6 -6.24 14.00 11.92
N PRO A 7 -7.48 14.38 11.53
CA PRO A 7 -8.63 14.29 12.41
C PRO A 7 -8.86 12.83 12.86
N PRO A 8 -9.41 12.63 14.07
CA PRO A 8 -9.69 11.28 14.56
C PRO A 8 -10.66 10.55 13.63
N TYR A 9 -10.54 9.22 13.58
CA TYR A 9 -11.39 8.32 12.78
C TYR A 9 -11.49 8.65 11.28
N SER A 10 -10.44 9.26 10.69
CA SER A 10 -10.41 9.62 9.26
C SER A 10 -9.43 8.76 8.46
N PRO A 11 -9.61 7.42 8.39
CA PRO A 11 -8.70 6.53 7.68
C PRO A 11 -8.64 6.82 6.17
N GLN A 12 -9.67 7.46 5.59
CA GLN A 12 -9.64 7.89 4.19
C GLN A 12 -8.61 8.98 3.89
N LEU A 13 -8.23 9.79 4.89
CA LEU A 13 -7.20 10.82 4.74
C LEU A 13 -5.79 10.25 4.94
N ASN A 14 -5.69 9.02 5.44
CA ASN A 14 -4.42 8.35 5.67
C ASN A 14 -4.04 7.48 4.46
N LEU A 15 -3.23 8.03 3.55
CA LEU A 15 -2.79 7.34 2.33
C LEU A 15 -2.16 5.96 2.58
N ILE A 16 -1.54 5.75 3.76
CA ILE A 16 -0.96 4.45 4.11
C ILE A 16 -2.03 3.35 4.21
N GLU A 17 -3.24 3.67 4.68
CA GLU A 17 -4.36 2.72 4.75
C GLU A 17 -4.82 2.29 3.36
N GLY A 18 -4.83 3.21 2.40
CA GLY A 18 -5.09 2.92 0.99
C GLY A 18 -4.03 1.99 0.40
N LEU A 19 -2.75 2.24 0.71
CA LEU A 19 -1.65 1.37 0.30
C LEU A 19 -1.77 -0.03 0.91
N TRP A 20 -2.12 -0.15 2.20
CA TRP A 20 -2.33 -1.44 2.86
C TRP A 20 -3.49 -2.22 2.24
N LYS A 21 -4.61 -1.57 1.92
CA LYS A 21 -5.73 -2.20 1.21
C LYS A 21 -5.30 -2.71 -0.16
N TRP A 22 -4.52 -1.92 -0.90
CA TRP A 22 -4.00 -2.32 -2.20
C TRP A 22 -3.03 -3.50 -2.09
N LEU A 23 -2.10 -3.47 -1.14
CA LEU A 23 -1.17 -4.56 -0.84
C LEU A 23 -1.94 -5.86 -0.59
N LYS A 24 -2.93 -5.84 0.31
CA LYS A 24 -3.75 -7.03 0.63
C LYS A 24 -4.48 -7.55 -0.61
N SER A 25 -5.10 -6.66 -1.39
CA SER A 25 -5.82 -7.06 -2.60
C SER A 25 -4.92 -7.64 -3.68
N ASN A 26 -3.68 -7.18 -3.81
CA ASN A 26 -2.80 -7.59 -4.91
C ASN A 26 -1.91 -8.78 -4.55
N ILE A 27 -1.45 -8.86 -3.29
CA ILE A 27 -0.53 -9.89 -2.82
C ILE A 27 -1.28 -11.01 -2.10
N ILE A 28 -2.18 -10.70 -1.18
CA ILE A 28 -2.74 -11.68 -0.25
C ILE A 28 -3.98 -12.39 -0.84
N ASN A 29 -4.87 -11.66 -1.51
CA ASN A 29 -6.13 -12.23 -1.97
C ASN A 29 -5.98 -13.28 -3.09
N ASN A 30 -4.85 -13.33 -3.78
CA ASN A 30 -4.69 -14.15 -4.99
C ASN A 30 -3.55 -15.17 -4.91
N VAL A 31 -2.84 -15.25 -3.78
CA VAL A 31 -1.67 -16.12 -3.62
C VAL A 31 -1.65 -16.70 -2.21
N PHE A 32 -1.56 -18.03 -2.12
CA PHE A 32 -1.29 -18.70 -0.85
C PHE A 32 0.22 -18.73 -0.60
N TYR A 33 0.66 -18.18 0.52
CA TYR A 33 2.06 -18.19 0.93
C TYR A 33 2.29 -19.24 2.02
N PRO A 34 3.05 -20.31 1.72
CA PRO A 34 3.37 -21.35 2.70
C PRO A 34 4.15 -20.83 3.92
N THR A 35 4.97 -19.79 3.73
CA THR A 35 5.82 -19.24 4.80
C THR A 35 5.78 -17.72 4.90
N VAL A 36 6.02 -17.20 6.11
CA VAL A 36 6.16 -15.76 6.38
C VAL A 36 7.31 -15.15 5.57
N LYS A 37 8.36 -15.94 5.25
CA LYS A 37 9.49 -15.49 4.45
C LYS A 37 9.05 -15.13 3.02
N GLU A 38 8.17 -15.93 2.41
CA GLU A 38 7.66 -15.67 1.07
C GLU A 38 6.75 -14.44 1.05
N ILE A 39 5.90 -14.26 2.07
CA ILE A 39 5.09 -13.04 2.22
C ILE A 39 6.01 -11.81 2.26
N ARG A 40 7.06 -11.86 3.08
CA ARG A 40 8.02 -10.76 3.19
C ARG A 40 8.73 -10.46 1.88
N THR A 41 9.10 -11.49 1.12
CA THR A 41 9.71 -11.30 -0.21
C THR A 41 8.72 -10.67 -1.18
N ALA A 42 7.49 -11.17 -1.26
CA ALA A 42 6.45 -10.63 -2.13
C ALA A 42 6.12 -9.16 -1.81
N VAL A 43 6.02 -8.82 -0.52
CA VAL A 43 5.81 -7.44 -0.07
C VAL A 43 6.98 -6.54 -0.49
N ARG A 44 8.23 -6.98 -0.35
CA ARG A 44 9.40 -6.20 -0.78
C ARG A 44 9.41 -5.97 -2.29
N GLU A 45 9.11 -6.99 -3.08
CA GLU A 45 9.07 -6.86 -4.54
C GLU A 45 7.92 -5.96 -4.98
N PHE A 46 6.76 -6.03 -4.33
CA PHE A 46 5.68 -5.08 -4.56
C PHE A 46 6.10 -3.64 -4.25
N ILE A 47 6.75 -3.39 -3.11
CA ILE A 47 7.23 -2.05 -2.74
C ILE A 47 8.26 -1.53 -3.77
N LYS A 48 9.19 -2.38 -4.21
CA LYS A 48 10.14 -2.00 -5.27
C LYS A 48 9.41 -1.62 -6.56
N ARG A 49 8.43 -2.42 -6.98
CA ARG A 49 7.65 -2.17 -8.20
C ARG A 49 6.92 -0.83 -8.15
N ILE A 50 6.23 -0.52 -7.05
CA ILE A 50 5.49 0.75 -6.94
C ILE A 50 6.43 1.96 -6.85
N ASN A 51 7.64 1.79 -6.27
CA ASN A 51 8.65 2.85 -6.23
C ASN A 51 9.26 3.15 -7.61
N LEU A 52 9.19 2.20 -8.54
CA LEU A 52 9.60 2.41 -9.94
C LEU A 52 8.50 3.12 -10.76
N SER A 53 7.24 3.04 -10.33
CA SER A 53 6.06 3.56 -11.05
C SER A 53 5.27 4.54 -10.19
N ASN A 54 5.84 5.73 -9.97
CA ASN A 54 5.20 6.75 -9.13
C ASN A 54 3.86 7.24 -9.69
N SER A 55 3.67 7.23 -11.02
CA SER A 55 2.41 7.64 -11.64
C SER A 55 1.26 6.71 -11.29
N GLU A 56 1.46 5.38 -11.33
CA GLU A 56 0.43 4.41 -10.93
C GLU A 56 0.04 4.57 -9.47
N VAL A 57 1.02 4.85 -8.61
CA VAL A 57 0.78 5.08 -7.18
C VAL A 57 -0.07 6.33 -6.96
N ILE A 58 0.26 7.44 -7.63
CA ILE A 58 -0.49 8.69 -7.54
C ILE A 58 -1.91 8.50 -8.07
N ASP A 59 -2.05 7.91 -9.25
CA ASP A 59 -3.36 7.69 -9.87
C ASP A 59 -4.26 6.83 -8.99
N ARG A 60 -3.70 5.82 -8.34
CA ARG A 60 -4.48 4.87 -7.55
C ARG A 60 -4.80 5.35 -6.15
N LEU A 61 -3.86 6.04 -5.49
CA LEU A 61 -4.00 6.46 -4.09
C LEU A 61 -4.50 7.90 -3.94
N CYS A 62 -4.17 8.80 -4.86
CA CYS A 62 -4.46 10.23 -4.74
C CYS A 62 -5.69 10.69 -5.56
N ILE A 63 -6.06 10.00 -6.65
CA ILE A 63 -7.23 10.39 -7.47
C ILE A 63 -8.55 9.87 -6.87
N LYS A 64 -8.50 8.94 -5.91
CA LYS A 64 -9.67 8.43 -5.18
C LYS A 64 -10.02 9.21 -3.90
N LEU A 65 -9.35 10.33 -3.64
CA LEU A 65 -9.58 11.18 -2.47
C LEU A 65 -10.52 12.34 -2.78
#